data_AF-A0A946VBP1-F1
#
_entry.id   AF-A0A946VBP1-F1
#
_cell.length_a   1.000
_cell.length_b   1.000
_cell.length_c   1.000
_cell.angle_alpha   90.00
_cell.angle_beta   90.00
_cell.angle_gamma   90.00
#
_symmetry.space_group_name_H-M   'P 1'
#
loop_
_entity.id
_entity.type
_entity.pdbx_description
1 polymer ?
#
loop_
_entity_poly.entity_id
_entity_poly.type
_entity_poly.pdbx_seq_one_letter_code
_entity_poly.pdbx_strand_id
1 'polypeptide(L)' 'MEVLYLLIPLSLLLVGVIIWIFLWAIRSGQFDDMEGPAHRILMDDDDIPDEQPAQDKESDKNQS' A
#
# COMPACT_ATOMS: atom_id res chain seq x y z
N MET A 1 -9.16 44.48 -16.46
CA MET A 1 -9.73 44.19 -15.11
C MET A 1 -10.82 43.12 -15.14
N GLU A 2 -11.40 42.77 -16.28
CA GLU A 2 -12.47 41.76 -16.39
C GLU A 2 -12.02 40.33 -16.06
N VAL A 3 -10.78 39.97 -16.44
CA VAL A 3 -10.22 38.63 -16.22
C VAL A 3 -10.09 38.25 -14.73
N LEU A 4 -9.94 39.23 -13.84
CA LEU A 4 -9.88 39.00 -12.40
C LEU A 4 -11.18 38.41 -11.86
N TYR A 5 -12.33 38.82 -12.40
CA TYR A 5 -13.63 38.29 -12.01
C TYR A 5 -13.82 36.82 -12.39
N LEU A 6 -13.08 36.33 -13.39
CA LEU A 6 -13.07 34.92 -13.77
C LEU A 6 -11.99 34.13 -13.01
N LEU A 7 -10.80 34.70 -12.85
CA LEU A 7 -9.66 34.04 -12.21
C LEU A 7 -9.85 33.82 -10.70
N ILE A 8 -10.46 34.76 -9.99
CA ILE A 8 -10.71 34.65 -8.55
C ILE A 8 -11.63 33.46 -8.20
N PRO A 9 -12.83 33.30 -8.78
CA PRO A 9 -13.67 32.15 -8.47
C PRO A 9 -13.07 30.84 -9.00
N LEU A 10 -12.38 30.86 -10.15
CA LEU A 10 -11.72 29.68 -10.70
C LEU A 10 -10.59 29.18 -9.77
N SER A 11 -9.78 30.09 -9.21
CA SER A 11 -8.71 29.71 -8.29
C SER A 11 -9.26 29.22 -6.95
N LEU A 12 -10.32 29.85 -6.41
CA LEU A 12 -11.00 29.36 -5.21
C LEU A 12 -11.57 27.96 -5.40
N LEU A 13 -12.17 27.68 -6.57
CA LEU A 13 -12.67 26.37 -6.91
C LEU A 13 -11.54 25.35 -6.99
N LEU A 14 -10.42 25.70 -7.63
CA LEU A 14 -9.24 24.84 -7.73
C LEU A 14 -8.68 24.49 -6.35
N VAL A 15 -8.51 25.49 -5.48
CA VAL A 15 -8.04 25.29 -4.09
C VAL A 15 -9.03 24.42 -3.32
N GLY A 16 -10.33 24.65 -3.47
CA GLY A 16 -11.38 23.83 -2.85
C GLY A 16 -11.31 22.36 -3.27
N VAL A 17 -11.10 22.08 -4.57
CA VAL A 17 -10.94 20.73 -5.10
C VAL A 17 -9.69 20.05 -4.53
N ILE A 18 -8.56 20.76 -4.46
CA ILE A 18 -7.33 20.23 -3.89
C ILE A 18 -7.52 19.85 -2.42
N ILE A 19 -8.13 20.75 -1.62
CA ILE A 19 -8.42 20.48 -0.20
C ILE A 19 -9.36 19.28 -0.06
N TRP A 20 -10.40 19.20 -0.89
CA TRP A 20 -11.35 18.08 -0.86
C TRP A 20 -10.66 16.74 -1.13
N ILE A 21 -9.83 16.67 -2.17
CA ILE A 21 -9.05 15.46 -2.51
C ILE A 21 -8.10 15.09 -1.37
N PHE A 22 -7.42 16.07 -0.80
CA PHE A 22 -6.49 15.86 0.31
C PHE A 22 -7.18 15.29 1.55
N LEU A 23 -8.33 15.86 1.95
CA LEU A 23 -9.12 15.34 3.07
C LEU A 23 -9.67 13.95 2.79
N TRP A 24 -10.08 13.66 1.56
CA TRP A 24 -10.51 12.34 1.14
C TRP A 24 -9.36 11.32 1.24
N ALA A 25 -8.16 11.67 0.76
CA ALA A 25 -6.98 10.80 0.82
C ALA A 25 -6.58 10.45 2.26
N ILE A 26 -6.58 11.44 3.17
CA ILE A 26 -6.34 11.21 4.60
C ILE A 26 -7.38 10.23 5.17
N ARG A 27 -8.66 10.45 4.88
CA ARG A 27 -9.74 9.61 5.42
C ARG A 27 -9.79 8.23 4.78
N SER A 28 -9.22 8.05 3.59
CA SER A 28 -9.16 6.76 2.89
C SER A 28 -8.16 5.79 3.52
N GLY A 29 -7.41 6.19 4.56
CA GLY A 29 -6.52 5.28 5.28
C GLY A 29 -5.33 4.79 4.46
N GLN A 30 -5.00 5.44 3.34
CA GLN A 30 -3.94 5.00 2.44
C GLN A 30 -2.52 5.06 3.06
N PHE A 31 -2.40 5.67 4.24
CA PHE A 31 -1.16 5.72 5.02
C PHE A 31 -0.96 4.51 5.93
N ASP A 32 -1.99 3.69 6.15
CA ASP A 32 -1.93 2.50 7.02
C ASP A 32 -1.12 1.35 6.38
N ASP A 33 -1.10 1.28 5.04
CA ASP A 33 -0.39 0.24 4.28
C ASP A 33 1.10 0.58 3.99
N MET A 34 1.59 1.72 4.47
CA MET A 34 3.02 2.09 4.33
C MET A 34 3.92 1.38 5.36
N GLU A 35 3.34 0.70 6.37
CA GLU A 35 4.08 -0.04 7.41
C GLU A 35 4.44 -1.49 7.01
N GLY A 36 3.89 -1.99 5.90
CA GLY A 36 3.95 -3.41 5.51
C GLY A 36 5.32 -4.03 5.14
N PRO A 37 6.33 -3.30 4.59
CA PRO A 37 7.61 -3.91 4.21
C PRO A 37 8.73 -3.73 5.25
N ALA A 38 8.70 -2.66 6.05
CA ALA A 38 9.80 -2.31 6.95
C ALA A 38 9.99 -3.30 8.10
N HIS A 39 8.91 -3.99 8.52
CA HIS A 39 8.96 -4.94 9.62
C HIS A 39 9.47 -6.34 9.22
N ARG A 40 9.45 -6.68 7.92
CA ARG A 40 9.96 -7.98 7.43
C ARG A 40 11.48 -8.00 7.35
N ILE A 41 12.10 -6.90 6.94
CA ILE A 41 13.56 -6.85 6.74
C ILE A 41 14.37 -6.83 8.06
N LEU A 42 13.73 -6.51 9.19
CA LEU A 42 14.33 -6.48 10.53
C LEU A 42 14.02 -7.73 11.36
N MET A 43 13.09 -8.59 10.91
CA MET A 43 12.68 -9.81 11.61
C MET A 43 13.14 -11.09 10.89
N ASP A 44 13.69 -10.99 9.67
CA ASP A 44 14.19 -12.14 8.90
C ASP A 44 15.61 -12.62 9.34
N ASP A 45 16.26 -11.96 10.29
CA ASP A 45 17.61 -12.36 10.77
C ASP A 45 17.60 -13.35 11.96
N ASP A 46 16.45 -13.58 12.60
CA ASP A 46 16.37 -14.39 13.83
C ASP A 46 15.65 -15.75 13.68
N ASP A 47 14.95 -16.00 12.56
CA ASP A 47 14.26 -17.27 12.29
C ASP A 47 14.77 -17.90 10.98
N ILE A 48 15.98 -18.46 11.01
CA ILE A 48 16.31 -19.58 10.12
C ILE A 48 15.50 -20.76 10.65
N PRO A 49 14.46 -21.25 9.95
CA PRO A 49 13.78 -22.47 10.39
C PRO A 49 14.80 -23.60 10.23
N ASP A 50 15.17 -24.19 11.36
CA ASP A 50 15.98 -25.41 11.43
C ASP A 50 15.53 -26.39 10.33
N GLU A 51 16.50 -26.88 9.56
CA GLU A 51 16.33 -28.05 8.71
C GLU A 51 15.69 -29.18 9.53
N GLN A 52 14.41 -29.45 9.29
CA GLN A 52 13.83 -30.75 9.58
C GLN A 52 13.15 -31.31 8.33
N PRO A 53 13.57 -32.51 7.87
CA PRO A 53 13.11 -33.09 6.62
C PRO A 53 11.69 -33.61 6.78
N ALA A 54 10.72 -32.87 6.25
CA ALA A 54 9.35 -33.36 6.11
C ALA A 54 9.30 -34.39 4.98
N GLN A 55 9.43 -35.64 5.42
CA GLN A 55 9.19 -36.88 4.72
C GLN A 55 7.72 -36.91 4.25
N ASP A 56 7.42 -36.32 3.10
CA ASP A 56 6.13 -36.55 2.44
C ASP A 56 6.19 -37.90 1.72
N LYS A 57 5.59 -38.87 2.39
CA LYS A 57 5.19 -40.13 1.77
C LYS A 57 4.08 -39.83 0.76
N GLU A 58 4.12 -40.60 -0.33
CA GLU A 58 2.95 -40.95 -1.16
C GLU A 58 2.67 -40.04 -2.38
N SER A 59 3.44 -40.27 -3.43
CA SER A 59 2.89 -40.35 -4.80
C SER A 59 3.09 -41.77 -5.32
N ASP A 60 2.02 -42.56 -5.22
CA ASP A 60 1.76 -43.77 -6.00
C ASP A 60 1.90 -43.49 -7.53
N LYS A 61 2.11 -44.57 -8.30
CA LYS A 61 2.16 -44.69 -9.77
C LYS A 61 3.40 -44.18 -10.51
N ASN A 62 4.35 -45.09 -10.77
CA ASN A 62 4.67 -45.54 -12.14
C ASN A 62 5.83 -46.55 -12.14
N GLN A 63 5.51 -47.83 -12.38
CA GLN A 63 6.16 -48.75 -13.33
C GLN A 63 6.03 -50.19 -12.83
N SER A 64 4.95 -50.84 -13.29
CA SER A 64 4.98 -52.25 -13.64
C SER A 64 5.98 -52.50 -14.76
#